data_AF-B6YWA0-F1
#
_entry.id   AF-B6YWA0-F1
#
_cell.length_a   1.000
_cell.length_b   1.000
_cell.length_c   1.000
_cell.angle_alpha   90.00
_cell.angle_beta   90.00
_cell.angle_gamma   90.00
#
_symmetry.space_group_name_H-M   'P 1'
#
loop_
_entity.id
_entity.type
_entity.pdbx_description
1 polymer ?
#
loop_
_entity_poly.entity_id
_entity_poly.type
_entity_poly.pdbx_seq_one_letter_code
_entity_poly.pdbx_strand_id
1 'polypeptide(L)'
;MEHFRVHAIIQTLALLSFLIGIYYAKSHNLKMHHSFVYTAVGLLTVGISYMFYTIGWVPSTHSRLGLFVYVYVLLTVLSGRAFLGRKITREQHKFLAMIAVLLLMLQILFGLYNYVL
;
A
#
# COMPACT_ATOMS: atom_id res chain seq x y z
N MET A 1 0.87 9.66 20.67
CA MET A 1 -0.46 9.39 20.07
C MET A 1 -0.69 10.15 18.77
N GLU A 2 -0.37 11.43 18.69
CA GLU A 2 -0.57 12.23 17.46
C GLU A 2 0.13 11.65 16.22
N HIS A 3 1.41 11.26 16.34
CA HIS A 3 2.16 10.64 15.24
C HIS A 3 1.51 9.36 14.69
N PHE A 4 0.98 8.49 15.56
CA PHE A 4 0.29 7.27 15.16
C PHE A 4 -1.01 7.56 14.41
N ARG A 5 -1.76 8.60 14.82
CA ARG A 5 -2.97 9.05 14.12
C ARG A 5 -2.65 9.61 12.74
N VAL A 6 -1.63 10.47 12.64
CA VAL A 6 -1.17 11.03 11.35
C VAL A 6 -0.73 9.91 10.41
N HIS A 7 0.08 8.97 10.89
CA HIS A 7 0.48 7.80 10.11
C HIS A 7 -0.73 6.99 9.65
N ALA A 8 -1.67 6.66 10.55
CA ALA A 8 -2.86 5.90 10.20
C ALA A 8 -3.73 6.59 9.13
N ILE A 9 -3.87 7.92 9.20
CA ILE A 9 -4.56 8.72 8.17
C ILE A 9 -3.85 8.57 6.82
N ILE A 10 -2.53 8.74 6.78
CA ILE A 10 -1.74 8.61 5.54
C ILE A 10 -1.87 7.20 4.95
N GLN A 11 -1.79 6.15 5.77
CA GLN A 11 -1.96 4.76 5.32
C GLN A 11 -3.37 4.51 4.79
N THR A 12 -4.39 5.09 5.43
CA THR A 12 -5.79 4.97 4.99
C THR A 12 -6.00 5.68 3.65
N LEU A 13 -5.43 6.88 3.46
CA LEU A 13 -5.45 7.58 2.17
C LEU A 13 -4.74 6.78 1.07
N ALA A 14 -3.63 6.11 1.40
CA ALA A 14 -2.94 5.22 0.46
C ALA A 14 -3.83 4.04 0.05
N LEU A 15 -4.51 3.40 1.00
CA LEU A 15 -5.47 2.32 0.71
C LEU A 15 -6.60 2.80 -0.21
N LEU A 16 -7.23 3.95 0.10
CA LEU A 16 -8.27 4.55 -0.74
C LEU A 16 -7.76 4.83 -2.15
N SER A 17 -6.55 5.36 -2.28
CA SER A 17 -5.91 5.59 -3.57
C SER A 17 -5.73 4.28 -4.35
N PHE A 18 -5.30 3.18 -3.72
CA PHE A 18 -5.26 1.88 -4.40
C PHE A 18 -6.64 1.40 -4.86
N LEU A 19 -7.67 1.52 -4.02
CA LEU A 19 -9.03 1.11 -4.38
C LEU A 19 -9.56 1.90 -5.58
N ILE A 20 -9.31 3.21 -5.63
CA ILE A 20 -9.65 4.06 -6.78
C ILE A 20 -8.83 3.66 -8.01
N GLY A 21 -7.55 3.36 -7.84
CA GLY A 21 -6.71 2.83 -8.92
C GLY A 21 -7.27 1.54 -9.52
N ILE A 22 -7.75 0.61 -8.68
CA ILE A 22 -8.39 -0.64 -9.13
C ILE A 22 -9.71 -0.37 -9.84
N TYR A 23 -10.52 0.57 -9.36
CA TYR A 23 -11.73 1.01 -10.03
C TYR A 23 -11.43 1.49 -11.47
N TYR A 24 -10.41 2.34 -11.64
CA TYR A 24 -10.02 2.80 -12.97
C TYR A 24 -9.43 1.72 -13.87
N ALA A 25 -8.82 0.68 -13.31
CA ALA A 25 -8.40 -0.48 -14.09
C ALA A 25 -9.60 -1.27 -14.66
N LYS A 26 -10.72 -1.33 -13.93
CA LYS A 26 -11.97 -1.95 -14.41
C LYS A 26 -12.64 -1.12 -15.50
N SER A 27 -12.58 0.21 -15.43
CA SER A 27 -13.09 1.11 -16.48
C SER A 27 -12.09 1.32 -17.63
N HIS A 28 -11.05 0.50 -17.72
CA HIS A 28 -10.02 0.54 -18.77
C HIS A 28 -9.27 1.88 -18.89
N ASN A 29 -9.29 2.71 -17.85
CA ASN A 29 -8.55 3.98 -17.80
C ASN A 29 -7.19 3.79 -17.13
N LEU A 30 -6.22 3.30 -17.89
CA LEU A 30 -4.88 2.97 -17.38
C LEU A 30 -4.09 4.19 -16.90
N LYS A 31 -4.32 5.38 -17.48
CA LYS A 31 -3.68 6.63 -17.02
C LYS A 31 -4.08 6.94 -15.58
N MET A 32 -5.37 6.91 -15.29
CA MET A 32 -5.88 7.14 -13.94
C MET A 32 -5.48 6.01 -12.98
N HIS A 33 -5.54 4.75 -13.44
CA HIS A 33 -5.05 3.62 -12.66
C HIS A 33 -3.62 3.83 -12.16
N HIS A 34 -2.67 4.12 -13.06
CA HIS A 34 -1.27 4.33 -12.68
C HIS A 34 -1.09 5.58 -11.80
N SER A 35 -1.79 6.68 -12.08
CA SER A 35 -1.73 7.90 -11.28
C SER A 35 -2.08 7.63 -9.80
N PHE A 36 -3.18 6.91 -9.56
CA PHE A 36 -3.62 6.54 -8.22
C PHE A 36 -2.71 5.49 -7.57
N VAL A 37 -2.20 4.53 -8.33
CA VAL A 37 -1.22 3.55 -7.82
C VAL A 37 0.08 4.24 -7.37
N TYR A 38 0.62 5.18 -8.15
CA TYR A 38 1.83 5.90 -7.77
C TYR A 38 1.60 6.86 -6.60
N THR A 39 0.43 7.52 -6.56
CA THR A 39 0.01 8.32 -5.40
C THR A 39 -0.03 7.46 -4.13
N ALA A 40 -0.61 6.27 -4.20
CA ALA A 40 -0.69 5.35 -3.08
C ALA A 40 0.70 4.92 -2.58
N VAL A 41 1.59 4.52 -3.48
CA VAL A 41 2.98 4.17 -3.14
C VAL A 41 3.72 5.35 -2.50
N GLY A 42 3.53 6.56 -3.03
CA GLY A 42 4.09 7.78 -2.45
C GLY A 42 3.61 8.01 -1.03
N LEU A 43 2.30 7.91 -0.78
CA LEU A 43 1.71 8.03 0.55
C LEU A 43 2.22 6.96 1.53
N LEU A 44 2.30 5.69 1.11
CA LEU A 44 2.89 4.63 1.94
C LEU A 44 4.32 4.99 2.36
N THR A 45 5.13 5.41 1.39
CA THR A 45 6.55 5.76 1.60
C THR A 45 6.69 6.94 2.56
N VAL A 46 5.88 7.98 2.37
CA VAL A 46 5.83 9.15 3.26
C VAL A 46 5.40 8.74 4.67
N GLY A 47 4.35 7.94 4.81
CA GLY A 47 3.86 7.51 6.11
C GLY A 47 4.87 6.65 6.88
N ILE A 48 5.59 5.77 6.19
CA ILE A 48 6.66 4.95 6.78
C ILE A 48 7.85 5.84 7.17
N SER A 49 8.31 6.70 6.27
CA SER A 49 9.44 7.62 6.52
C SER A 49 9.14 8.57 7.67
N TYR A 50 7.89 9.05 7.77
CA TYR A 50 7.42 9.89 8.86
C TYR A 50 7.55 9.18 10.22
N MET A 51 7.18 7.90 10.30
CA MET A 51 7.34 7.14 11.55
C MET A 51 8.81 6.93 11.90
N PHE A 52 9.65 6.57 10.92
CA PHE A 52 11.09 6.50 11.13
C PHE A 52 11.69 7.82 11.62
N TYR A 53 11.24 8.95 11.08
CA TYR A 53 11.72 10.26 11.48
C TYR A 53 11.26 10.67 12.89
N THR A 54 9.99 10.44 13.21
CA THR A 54 9.37 10.94 14.46
C THR A 54 9.66 10.08 15.69
N ILE A 55 9.64 8.76 15.53
CA ILE A 55 9.79 7.83 16.66
C ILE A 55 10.93 6.81 16.44
N GLY A 56 11.70 6.95 15.37
CA GLY A 56 12.71 5.98 14.99
C GLY A 56 12.11 4.67 14.48
N TRP A 57 12.91 3.60 14.55
CA TRP A 57 12.43 2.24 14.32
C TRP A 57 11.94 1.64 15.63
N VAL A 58 10.67 1.26 15.69
CA VAL A 58 10.13 0.45 16.78
C VAL A 58 10.09 -1.00 16.32
N PRO A 59 10.84 -1.95 16.89
CA PRO A 59 10.86 -3.34 16.43
C PRO A 59 9.63 -4.15 16.90
N SER A 60 8.42 -3.64 16.68
CA SER A 60 7.16 -4.33 16.98
C SER A 60 6.76 -5.32 15.88
N THR A 61 5.80 -6.19 16.18
CA THR A 61 5.19 -7.07 15.16
C THR A 61 4.55 -6.24 14.06
N HIS A 62 3.88 -5.14 14.41
CA HIS A 62 3.25 -4.24 13.43
C HIS A 62 4.28 -3.62 12.49
N SER A 63 5.39 -3.07 12.98
CA SER A 63 6.37 -2.42 12.10
C SER A 63 7.05 -3.40 11.14
N ARG A 64 7.42 -4.60 11.62
CA ARG A 64 8.03 -5.65 10.80
C ARG A 64 7.08 -6.12 9.69
N LEU A 65 5.83 -6.42 10.05
CA LEU A 65 4.80 -6.79 9.08
C LEU A 65 4.50 -5.62 8.12
N GLY A 66 4.49 -4.39 8.62
CA GLY A 66 4.26 -3.19 7.81
C GLY A 66 5.32 -3.01 6.71
N LEU A 67 6.60 -3.21 7.05
CA LEU A 67 7.67 -3.20 6.04
C LEU A 67 7.53 -4.35 5.04
N PHE A 68 7.18 -5.56 5.51
CA PHE A 68 6.92 -6.68 4.61
C PHE A 68 5.79 -6.36 3.62
N VAL A 69 4.66 -5.82 4.11
CA VAL A 69 3.53 -5.42 3.27
C VAL A 69 3.93 -4.33 2.29
N TYR A 70 4.70 -3.33 2.73
CA TYR A 70 5.20 -2.27 1.86
C TYR A 70 6.07 -2.83 0.71
N VAL A 71 7.01 -3.72 1.02
CA VAL A 71 7.83 -4.39 0.00
C VAL A 71 6.97 -5.23 -0.95
N TYR A 72 5.98 -5.96 -0.43
CA TYR A 72 5.05 -6.73 -1.26
C TYR A 72 4.24 -5.84 -2.22
N VAL A 73 3.78 -4.67 -1.74
CA VAL A 73 3.11 -3.67 -2.58
C VAL A 73 4.05 -3.16 -3.68
N LEU A 74 5.31 -2.85 -3.37
CA LEU A 74 6.28 -2.43 -4.38
C LEU A 74 6.50 -3.50 -5.45
N LEU A 75 6.70 -4.76 -5.05
CA LEU A 75 6.83 -5.89 -5.98
C LEU A 75 5.58 -6.05 -6.85
N THR A 76 4.41 -5.86 -6.26
CA THR A 76 3.13 -5.91 -6.99
C THR A 76 3.03 -4.80 -8.03
N VAL A 77 3.41 -3.57 -7.71
CA VAL A 77 3.45 -2.47 -8.69
C VAL A 77 4.46 -2.75 -9.79
N LEU A 78 5.64 -3.27 -9.45
CA LEU A 78 6.67 -3.67 -10.42
C LEU A 78 6.21 -4.83 -11.31
N SER A 79 5.38 -5.73 -10.79
CA SER A 79 4.78 -6.81 -11.59
C SER A 79 3.92 -6.27 -12.73
N GLY A 80 3.39 -5.04 -12.62
CA GLY A 80 2.71 -4.35 -13.74
C GLY A 80 3.61 -4.18 -14.96
N ARG A 81 4.92 -3.92 -14.77
CA ARG A 81 5.89 -3.89 -15.88
C ARG A 81 6.13 -5.28 -16.47
N ALA A 82 6.17 -6.31 -15.61
CA ALA A 82 6.28 -7.69 -16.07
C ALA A 82 5.04 -8.12 -16.89
N PHE A 83 3.85 -7.65 -16.51
CA PHE A 83 2.62 -7.83 -17.28
C PHE A 83 2.70 -7.12 -18.64
N LEU A 84 3.12 -5.86 -18.69
CA LEU A 84 3.33 -5.13 -19.95
C LEU A 84 4.36 -5.82 -20.85
N GLY A 85 5.40 -6.39 -20.25
CA GLY A 85 6.40 -7.23 -20.93
C GLY A 85 5.96 -8.67 -21.21
N ARG A 86 4.68 -9.01 -21.00
CA ARG A 86 4.07 -10.33 -21.22
C ARG A 86 4.75 -11.49 -20.47
N LYS A 87 5.49 -11.21 -19.40
CA LYS A 87 6.13 -12.22 -18.54
C LYS A 87 5.17 -12.85 -17.55
N ILE A 88 4.08 -12.14 -17.22
CA ILE A 88 2.98 -12.64 -16.39
C ILE A 88 1.64 -12.30 -17.06
N THR A 89 0.60 -13.06 -16.72
CA THR A 89 -0.76 -12.81 -17.21
C THR A 89 -1.45 -11.71 -16.43
N ARG A 90 -2.54 -11.17 -17.00
CA ARG A 90 -3.41 -10.19 -16.31
C ARG A 90 -3.97 -10.75 -15.00
N GLU A 91 -4.37 -12.02 -14.99
CA GLU A 91 -4.93 -12.66 -13.80
C GLU A 91 -3.89 -12.86 -12.70
N GLN A 92 -2.64 -13.18 -13.06
CA GLN A 92 -1.54 -13.23 -12.10
C GLN A 92 -1.28 -11.84 -11.46
N HIS A 93 -1.21 -10.79 -12.27
CA HIS A 93 -1.05 -9.42 -11.73
C HIS A 93 -2.23 -9.02 -10.83
N LYS A 94 -3.48 -9.30 -11.24
CA LYS A 94 -4.68 -9.04 -10.43
C LYS A 94 -4.65 -9.79 -9.11
N PHE A 95 -4.24 -11.05 -9.11
CA PHE A 95 -4.13 -11.87 -7.91
C PHE A 95 -3.14 -11.27 -6.90
N LEU A 96 -1.94 -10.89 -7.37
CA LEU A 96 -0.95 -10.19 -6.54
C LEU A 96 -1.51 -8.87 -5.99
N ALA A 97 -2.20 -8.09 -6.83
CA ALA A 97 -2.83 -6.83 -6.42
C ALA A 97 -3.89 -7.03 -5.33
N MET A 98 -4.74 -8.05 -5.43
CA MET A 98 -5.74 -8.34 -4.41
C MET A 98 -5.11 -8.75 -3.08
N ILE A 99 -4.06 -9.57 -3.11
CA ILE A 99 -3.31 -9.94 -1.90
C ILE A 99 -2.67 -8.70 -1.28
N ALA A 100 -2.02 -7.85 -2.07
CA ALA A 100 -1.37 -6.63 -1.58
C ALA A 100 -2.36 -5.70 -0.86
N VAL A 101 -3.53 -5.49 -1.45
CA VAL A 101 -4.60 -4.65 -0.86
C VAL A 101 -5.17 -5.28 0.41
N LEU A 102 -5.41 -6.59 0.42
CA LEU A 102 -5.89 -7.29 1.60
C LEU A 102 -4.88 -7.21 2.76
N LEU A 103 -3.61 -7.46 2.48
CA LEU A 103 -2.54 -7.35 3.47
C LEU A 103 -2.42 -5.92 4.01
N LEU A 104 -2.48 -4.90 3.15
CA LEU A 104 -2.48 -3.50 3.56
C LEU A 104 -3.67 -3.16 4.45
N MET A 105 -4.87 -3.62 4.09
CA MET A 105 -6.08 -3.40 4.89
C MET A 105 -5.96 -4.04 6.27
N LEU A 106 -5.54 -5.31 6.35
CA LEU A 106 -5.34 -6.00 7.63
C LEU A 106 -4.27 -5.31 8.48
N GLN A 107 -3.19 -4.84 7.85
CA GLN A 107 -2.12 -4.11 8.53
C GLN A 107 -2.60 -2.78 9.10
N ILE A 108 -3.43 -2.03 8.37
CA ILE A 108 -4.04 -0.78 8.86
C ILE A 108 -4.97 -1.07 10.04
N LEU A 109 -5.84 -2.08 9.95
CA LEU A 109 -6.73 -2.46 11.04
C LEU A 109 -5.95 -2.89 12.29
N PHE A 110 -4.89 -3.68 12.12
CA PHE A 110 -4.01 -4.07 13.21
C PHE A 110 -3.32 -2.85 13.86
N GLY A 111 -2.87 -1.89 13.05
CA GLY A 111 -2.29 -0.64 13.56
C GLY A 111 -3.29 0.22 14.33
N LEU A 112 -4.50 0.38 13.79
CA LEU A 112 -5.58 1.14 14.44
C LEU A 112 -5.93 0.57 15.82
N TYR A 113 -6.10 -0.75 15.91
CA TYR A 113 -6.45 -1.43 17.16
C TYR A 113 -5.37 -1.33 18.25
N ASN A 114 -4.08 -1.34 17.89
CA ASN A 114 -2.99 -1.38 18.88
C ASN A 114 -2.42 0.00 19.25
N TYR A 115 -2.58 1.02 18.39
CA TYR A 115 -1.85 2.29 18.54
C TYR A 115 -2.74 3.54 18.47
N VAL A 116 -4.01 3.42 18.10
CA VAL A 116 -4.89 4.59 17.86
C VAL A 116 -6.16 4.55 18.71
N LEU A 117 -6.86 3.41 18.69
CA LEU A 117 -8.03 3.12 19.53
C LEU A 117 -7.58 2.70 20.93
#